data_AF-A0A9D6FSB9-F1
#
_entry.id   AF-A0A9D6FSB9-F1
#
_cell.length_a   1.000
_cell.length_b   1.000
_cell.length_c   1.000
_cell.angle_alpha   90.00
_cell.angle_beta   90.00
_cell.angle_gamma   90.00
#
_symmetry.space_group_name_H-M   'P 1'
#
loop_
_entity.id
_entity.type
_entity.pdbx_description
1 polymer ?
#
loop_
_entity_poly.entity_id
_entity_poly.type
_entity_poly.pdbx_seq_one_letter_code
_entity_poly.pdbx_strand_id
1 'polypeptide(L)'
;MTPTCANRDEWLGPFVYHDLPFDAGMAADEHVRSCAACAAEAAKLGGLVAALPPPSPVPARRPFPRWVAAAAAAVLIAAGGFLAGRGIRPHPAAPPIARAPAPPAAPAPDLMSPEVRDFVTHGRGALPESSRRRLDERLRDR
;
A
#
# COMPACT_ATOMS: atom_id res chain seq x y z
N MET A 1 -6.82 1.98 11.11
CA MET A 1 -6.63 0.64 11.71
C MET A 1 -6.41 0.83 13.19
N THR A 2 -7.17 0.14 14.04
CA THR A 2 -7.07 0.32 15.50
C THR A 2 -6.04 -0.68 16.07
N PRO A 3 -5.02 -0.21 16.79
CA PRO A 3 -4.02 -1.07 17.40
C PRO A 3 -4.62 -1.81 18.60
N THR A 4 -4.40 -3.12 18.62
CA THR A 4 -4.81 -4.03 19.68
C THR A 4 -3.70 -5.06 19.91
N CYS A 5 -3.77 -5.82 21.01
CA CYS A 5 -2.82 -6.92 21.23
C CYS A 5 -2.96 -8.03 20.18
N ALA A 6 -4.16 -8.25 19.63
CA ALA A 6 -4.44 -9.31 18.67
C ALA A 6 -3.77 -9.09 17.31
N ASN A 7 -3.59 -7.83 16.90
CA ASN A 7 -2.92 -7.45 15.66
C ASN A 7 -1.57 -6.76 15.90
N ARG A 8 -0.95 -7.01 17.06
CA ARG A 8 0.34 -6.40 17.47
C ARG A 8 1.40 -6.48 16.37
N ASP A 9 1.54 -7.65 15.76
CA ASP A 9 2.61 -7.92 14.80
C ASP A 9 2.47 -7.09 13.50
N GLU A 10 1.26 -6.55 13.23
CA GLU A 10 0.98 -5.73 12.05
C GLU A 10 1.35 -4.25 12.24
N TRP A 11 1.25 -3.72 13.47
CA TRP A 11 1.46 -2.29 13.73
C TRP A 11 2.71 -1.99 14.56
N LEU A 12 3.21 -2.92 15.38
CA LEU A 12 4.29 -2.66 16.31
C LEU A 12 5.63 -2.39 15.60
N GLY A 13 5.93 -3.11 14.52
CA GLY A 13 7.10 -2.86 13.68
C GLY A 13 7.07 -1.44 13.10
N PRO A 14 6.07 -1.09 12.27
CA PRO A 14 5.92 0.26 11.74
C PRO A 14 5.90 1.36 12.82
N PHE A 15 5.34 1.09 13.99
CA PHE A 15 5.37 2.01 15.13
C PHE A 15 6.80 2.30 15.61
N VAL A 16 7.61 1.26 15.84
CA VAL A 16 9.01 1.40 16.29
C VAL A 16 9.89 2.07 15.24
N TYR A 17 9.63 1.85 13.95
CA TYR A 17 10.34 2.51 12.84
C TYR A 17 9.78 3.90 12.48
N HIS A 18 8.74 4.38 13.18
CA HIS A 18 8.04 5.64 12.87
C HIS A 18 7.44 5.72 11.45
N ASP A 19 7.05 4.58 10.88
CA ASP A 19 6.48 4.43 9.53
C ASP A 19 4.93 4.43 9.53
N LEU A 20 4.28 4.63 10.67
CA LEU A 20 2.83 4.75 10.75
C LEU A 20 2.35 6.16 10.35
N PRO A 21 1.19 6.28 9.68
CA PRO A 21 0.48 7.55 9.57
C PRO A 21 0.23 8.17 10.95
N PHE A 22 0.25 9.50 11.04
CA PHE A 22 0.19 10.24 12.31
C PHE A 22 -0.93 9.74 13.26
N ASP A 23 -2.17 9.65 12.78
CA ASP A 23 -3.31 9.21 13.59
C ASP A 23 -3.16 7.76 14.11
N ALA A 24 -2.58 6.88 13.29
CA ALA A 24 -2.32 5.50 13.66
C ALA A 24 -1.16 5.40 14.67
N GLY A 25 -0.15 6.26 14.51
CA GLY A 25 0.96 6.39 15.46
C GLY A 25 0.48 6.83 16.85
N MET A 26 -0.40 7.83 16.92
CA MET A 26 -1.02 8.29 18.18
C MET A 26 -1.84 7.19 18.86
N ALA A 27 -2.64 6.44 18.09
CA ALA A 27 -3.40 5.33 18.65
C ALA A 27 -2.49 4.20 19.17
N ALA A 28 -1.39 3.92 18.46
CA ALA A 28 -0.43 2.89 18.85
C ALA A 28 0.34 3.29 20.10
N ASP A 29 0.75 4.56 20.19
CA ASP A 29 1.39 5.17 21.36
C ASP A 29 0.49 5.07 22.60
N GLU A 30 -0.79 5.40 22.48
CA GLU A 30 -1.76 5.25 23.57
C GLU A 30 -1.95 3.78 24.00
N HIS A 31 -1.99 2.86 23.03
CA HIS A 31 -2.07 1.41 23.33
C HIS A 31 -0.80 0.92 24.05
N VAL A 32 0.37 1.36 23.62
CA VAL A 32 1.66 1.00 24.24
C VAL A 32 1.73 1.53 25.68
N ARG A 33 1.26 2.75 25.94
CA ARG A 33 1.20 3.30 27.31
C ARG A 33 0.26 2.52 28.23
N SER A 34 -0.86 2.06 27.70
CA SER A 34 -1.90 1.36 28.48
C SER A 34 -1.68 -0.15 28.61
N CYS A 35 -0.86 -0.76 27.74
CA CYS A 35 -0.60 -2.21 27.73
C CYS A 35 0.87 -2.54 28.03
N ALA A 36 1.15 -3.02 29.24
CA ALA A 36 2.49 -3.37 29.70
C ALA A 36 3.21 -4.42 28.81
N ALA A 37 2.48 -5.39 28.24
CA ALA A 37 3.05 -6.39 27.35
C ALA A 37 3.53 -5.77 26.02
N CYS A 38 2.75 -4.84 25.45
CA CYS A 38 3.15 -4.13 24.24
C CYS A 38 4.28 -3.13 24.52
N ALA A 39 4.30 -2.50 25.69
CA ALA A 39 5.41 -1.64 26.13
C ALA A 39 6.75 -2.40 26.21
N ALA A 40 6.74 -3.60 26.81
CA ALA A 40 7.94 -4.42 26.93
C ALA A 40 8.49 -4.83 25.55
N GLU A 41 7.62 -5.24 24.62
CA GLU A 41 8.03 -5.59 23.26
C GLU A 41 8.50 -4.37 22.45
N ALA A 42 7.80 -3.23 22.56
CA ALA A 42 8.24 -1.98 21.94
C ALA A 42 9.64 -1.57 22.42
N ALA A 43 9.90 -1.66 23.72
CA ALA A 43 11.22 -1.36 24.30
C ALA A 43 12.30 -2.32 23.81
N LYS A 44 11.99 -3.62 23.73
CA LYS A 44 12.90 -4.65 23.20
C LYS A 44 13.25 -4.37 21.75
N LEU A 45 12.26 -4.11 20.90
CA LEU A 45 12.48 -3.78 19.48
C LEU A 45 13.23 -2.46 19.32
N GLY A 46 12.86 -1.43 20.08
CA GLY A 46 13.57 -0.14 20.09
C GLY A 46 15.04 -0.28 20.47
N GLY A 47 15.35 -1.15 21.44
CA GLY A 47 16.73 -1.50 21.80
C GLY A 47 17.50 -2.18 20.67
N LEU A 48 16.85 -3.08 19.93
CA LEU A 48 17.45 -3.72 18.74
C LEU A 48 17.70 -2.72 17.62
N VAL A 49 16.75 -1.80 17.38
CA VAL A 49 16.91 -0.75 16.36
C VAL A 49 18.02 0.23 16.74
N ALA A 50 18.13 0.61 18.02
CA ALA A 50 19.19 1.47 18.51
C ALA A 50 20.58 0.79 18.46
N ALA A 51 20.64 -0.54 18.51
CA ALA A 51 21.87 -1.31 18.38
C ALA A 51 22.34 -1.47 16.92
N LEU A 52 21.50 -1.15 15.93
CA LEU A 52 21.92 -1.15 14.55
C LEU A 52 22.95 -0.04 14.32
N PRO A 53 24.04 -0.32 13.60
CA PRO A 53 25.00 0.72 13.24
C PRO A 53 24.28 1.84 12.48
N PRO A 54 24.69 3.11 12.65
CA PRO A 54 24.11 4.19 11.89
C PRO A 54 24.18 3.86 10.41
N PRO A 55 23.15 4.21 9.61
CA PRO A 55 23.16 3.93 8.19
C PRO A 55 24.44 4.52 7.61
N SER A 56 25.30 3.67 7.05
CA SER A 56 26.52 4.10 6.36
C SER A 56 26.12 5.20 5.37
N PRO A 57 26.83 6.34 5.33
CA PRO A 57 26.50 7.40 4.40
C PRO A 57 26.45 6.79 2.99
N VAL A 58 25.27 6.79 2.38
CA VAL A 58 25.12 6.34 1.00
C VAL A 58 26.02 7.26 0.19
N PRO A 59 27.07 6.77 -0.47
CA PRO A 59 27.96 7.62 -1.22
C PRO A 59 27.10 8.38 -2.23
N ALA A 60 27.21 9.72 -2.21
CA ALA A 60 26.49 10.58 -3.13
C ALA A 60 26.66 10.00 -4.54
N ARG A 61 25.54 9.68 -5.19
CA ARG A 61 25.56 9.09 -6.54
C ARG A 61 26.28 10.08 -7.45
N ARG A 62 27.56 9.83 -7.72
CA ARG A 62 28.27 10.55 -8.77
C ARG A 62 27.45 10.38 -10.03
N PRO A 63 27.23 11.44 -10.82
CA PRO A 63 26.49 11.32 -12.07
C PRO A 63 27.20 10.28 -12.95
N PHE A 64 26.62 9.09 -13.05
CA PHE A 64 27.16 8.04 -13.90
C PHE A 64 27.05 8.56 -15.34
N PRO A 65 28.16 8.56 -16.10
CA PRO A 65 28.12 9.07 -17.45
C PRO A 65 27.19 8.19 -18.29
N ARG A 66 26.31 8.84 -19.08
CA ARG A 66 25.21 8.20 -19.81
C ARG A 66 25.64 7.02 -20.69
N TRP A 67 26.90 7.01 -21.16
CA TRP A 67 27.46 5.93 -21.95
C TRP A 67 27.60 4.62 -21.17
N VAL A 68 27.90 4.67 -19.85
CA VAL A 68 28.01 3.48 -19.00
C VAL A 68 26.64 2.85 -18.78
N ALA A 69 25.61 3.66 -18.57
CA ALA A 69 24.23 3.18 -18.44
C ALA A 69 23.74 2.50 -19.74
N ALA A 70 24.05 3.08 -20.90
CA ALA A 70 23.72 2.50 -22.20
C ALA A 70 24.46 1.17 -22.45
N ALA A 71 25.76 1.11 -22.11
CA ALA A 71 26.55 -0.12 -22.22
C ALA A 71 26.02 -1.24 -21.32
N ALA A 72 25.65 -0.91 -20.06
CA ALA A 72 25.07 -1.88 -19.14
C ALA A 72 23.70 -2.40 -19.63
N ALA A 73 22.84 -1.52 -20.16
CA ALA A 73 21.56 -1.92 -20.74
C ALA A 73 21.74 -2.86 -21.94
N ALA A 74 22.69 -2.57 -22.83
CA ALA A 74 22.98 -3.42 -23.99
C ALA A 74 23.45 -4.82 -23.58
N VAL A 75 24.30 -4.93 -22.56
CA VAL A 75 24.76 -6.23 -22.01
C VAL A 75 23.61 -7.01 -21.39
N LEU A 76 22.73 -6.36 -20.62
CA LEU A 76 21.56 -7.02 -20.02
C LEU A 76 20.57 -7.53 -21.07
N ILE A 77 20.34 -6.77 -22.14
CA ILE A 77 19.46 -7.19 -23.25
C ILE A 77 20.09 -8.37 -24.01
N ALA A 78 21.39 -8.32 -24.30
CA ALA A 78 22.10 -9.42 -24.96
C ALA A 78 22.10 -10.70 -24.13
N ALA A 79 22.35 -10.60 -22.82
CA ALA A 79 22.30 -11.74 -21.90
C ALA A 79 20.88 -12.29 -21.73
N GLY A 80 19.88 -11.42 -21.59
CA GLY A 80 18.46 -11.80 -21.48
C GLY A 80 17.94 -12.49 -22.74
N GLY A 81 18.30 -12.00 -23.93
CA GLY A 81 17.96 -12.62 -25.20
C GLY A 81 18.59 -14.01 -25.39
N PHE A 82 19.86 -14.17 -24.96
CA PHE A 82 20.55 -15.45 -25.05
C PHE A 82 19.98 -16.52 -24.08
N LEU A 83 19.52 -16.11 -22.90
CA LEU A 83 18.88 -17.01 -21.93
C LEU A 83 17.43 -17.36 -22.31
N ALA A 84 16.66 -16.41 -22.84
CA ALA A 84 15.29 -16.65 -23.28
C ALA A 84 15.20 -17.59 -24.50
N GLY A 85 16.22 -17.59 -25.37
CA GLY A 85 16.23 -18.41 -26.59
C GLY A 85 16.53 -19.90 -26.39
N ARG A 86 17.06 -20.32 -25.22
CA ARG A 86 17.61 -21.68 -25.06
C ARG A 86 16.68 -22.70 -24.37
N GLY A 87 15.52 -22.28 -23.84
CA GLY A 87 14.70 -23.12 -22.95
C GLY A 87 13.25 -23.39 -23.36
N ILE A 88 12.72 -22.75 -24.41
CA ILE A 88 11.29 -22.90 -24.73
C ILE A 88 11.09 -24.15 -25.59
N ARG A 89 10.92 -25.30 -24.94
CA ARG A 89 10.22 -26.42 -25.57
C ARG A 89 8.78 -25.96 -25.82
N PRO A 90 8.26 -26.01 -27.05
CA PRO A 90 6.85 -25.72 -27.28
C PRO A 90 6.03 -26.70 -26.44
N HIS A 91 5.21 -26.16 -25.52
CA HIS A 91 4.29 -26.97 -24.72
C HIS A 91 3.37 -27.73 -25.70
N PRO A 92 3.20 -29.06 -25.57
CA PRO A 92 2.21 -29.77 -26.38
C PRO A 92 0.84 -29.12 -26.16
N ALA A 93 0.17 -28.78 -27.27
CA ALA A 93 -1.12 -28.12 -27.26
C ALA A 93 -2.08 -28.87 -26.33
N ALA A 94 -2.56 -28.19 -25.28
CA ALA A 94 -3.56 -28.75 -24.41
C ALA A 94 -4.81 -29.10 -25.25
N PRO A 95 -5.47 -30.24 -25.00
CA PRO A 95 -6.72 -30.56 -25.67
C PRO A 95 -7.76 -29.46 -25.37
N PRO A 96 -8.68 -29.19 -26.31
CA PRO A 96 -9.68 -28.15 -26.12
C PRO A 96 -10.52 -28.48 -24.89
N ILE A 97 -10.41 -27.64 -23.87
CA ILE A 97 -11.27 -27.69 -22.68
C ILE A 97 -12.69 -27.38 -23.18
N ALA A 98 -13.58 -28.35 -23.11
CA ALA A 98 -15.00 -28.14 -23.32
C ALA A 98 -15.49 -27.12 -22.29
N ARG A 99 -15.73 -25.88 -22.72
CA ARG A 99 -16.35 -24.85 -21.88
C ARG A 99 -17.75 -25.34 -21.52
N ALA A 100 -17.97 -25.62 -20.23
CA ALA A 100 -19.32 -25.75 -19.71
C ALA A 100 -20.11 -24.44 -20.00
N PRO A 101 -21.41 -24.53 -20.35
CA PRO A 101 -22.24 -23.37 -20.53
C PRO A 101 -22.25 -22.53 -19.25
N ALA A 102 -22.02 -21.22 -19.39
CA ALA A 102 -22.00 -20.29 -18.27
C ALA A 102 -23.37 -20.34 -17.55
N PRO A 103 -23.39 -20.37 -16.20
CA PRO A 103 -24.64 -20.24 -15.47
C PRO A 103 -25.29 -18.87 -15.80
N PRO A 104 -26.62 -18.78 -15.83
CA PRO A 104 -27.31 -17.52 -16.06
C PRO A 104 -26.84 -16.49 -15.03
N ALA A 105 -26.40 -15.32 -15.50
CA ALA A 105 -25.91 -14.25 -14.66
C ALA A 105 -26.98 -13.89 -13.61
N ALA A 106 -26.65 -14.06 -12.33
CA ALA A 106 -27.46 -13.49 -11.27
C ALA A 106 -27.53 -11.97 -11.48
N PRO A 107 -28.68 -11.32 -11.23
CA PRO A 107 -28.77 -9.87 -11.30
C PRO A 107 -27.74 -9.29 -10.32
N ALA A 108 -26.85 -8.44 -10.83
CA ALA A 108 -25.84 -7.79 -10.02
C ALA A 108 -26.55 -7.06 -8.86
N PRO A 109 -26.14 -7.27 -7.59
CA PRO A 109 -26.68 -6.48 -6.50
C PRO A 109 -26.38 -5.01 -6.81
N ASP A 110 -27.40 -4.17 -6.71
CA ASP A 110 -27.27 -2.73 -6.93
C ASP A 110 -26.47 -2.16 -5.76
N LEU A 111 -25.14 -2.18 -5.89
CA LEU A 111 -24.18 -1.76 -4.86
C LEU A 111 -24.10 -0.23 -4.72
N MET A 112 -24.89 0.53 -5.49
CA MET A 112 -24.94 1.98 -5.40
C MET A 112 -26.20 2.43 -4.67
N SER A 113 -26.00 3.01 -3.48
CA SER A 113 -27.05 3.76 -2.78
C SER A 113 -27.61 4.84 -3.73
N PRO A 114 -28.94 5.06 -3.78
CA PRO A 114 -29.57 6.04 -4.67
C PRO A 114 -28.95 7.44 -4.57
N GLU A 115 -28.42 7.80 -3.40
CA GLU A 115 -27.72 9.07 -3.16
C GLU A 115 -26.42 9.20 -3.98
N VAL A 116 -25.69 8.09 -4.15
CA VAL A 116 -24.46 8.03 -4.96
C VAL A 116 -24.80 8.12 -6.44
N ARG A 117 -25.92 7.50 -6.84
CA ARG A 117 -26.41 7.52 -8.22
C ARG A 117 -26.74 8.96 -8.63
N ASP A 118 -27.49 9.70 -7.82
CA ASP A 118 -27.83 11.12 -8.07
C ASP A 118 -26.59 12.02 -8.18
N PHE A 119 -25.60 11.82 -7.31
CA PHE A 119 -24.36 12.58 -7.34
C PHE A 119 -23.55 12.36 -8.63
N VAL A 120 -23.56 11.11 -9.14
CA VAL A 120 -22.85 10.74 -10.37
C VAL A 120 -23.60 11.21 -11.61
N THR A 121 -24.93 11.10 -11.64
CA THR A 121 -25.74 11.50 -12.81
C THR A 121 -25.96 13.00 -12.95
N HIS A 122 -25.89 13.77 -11.87
CA HIS A 122 -26.16 15.22 -11.89
C HIS A 122 -24.91 16.08 -11.67
N GLY A 123 -23.72 15.47 -11.81
CA GLY A 123 -22.43 16.12 -12.06
C GLY A 123 -22.27 17.56 -11.57
N ARG A 124 -21.61 17.74 -10.42
CA ARG A 124 -21.07 19.03 -9.93
C ARG A 124 -22.04 20.22 -10.06
N GLY A 125 -23.11 20.22 -9.28
CA GLY A 125 -23.93 21.41 -9.09
C GLY A 125 -24.59 21.41 -7.72
N ALA A 126 -24.07 22.22 -6.81
CA ALA A 126 -24.60 22.51 -5.48
C ALA A 126 -24.55 21.35 -4.46
N LEU A 127 -23.60 21.44 -3.52
CA LEU A 127 -23.84 20.90 -2.18
C LEU A 127 -25.17 21.49 -1.67
N PRO A 128 -26.10 20.69 -1.13
CA PRO A 128 -27.32 21.21 -0.54
C PRO A 128 -26.97 22.29 0.49
N GLU A 129 -27.77 23.37 0.56
CA GLU A 129 -27.53 24.56 1.39
C GLU A 129 -27.18 24.20 2.85
N SER A 130 -27.80 23.14 3.36
CA SER A 130 -27.58 22.61 4.71
C SER A 130 -26.19 21.99 4.92
N SER A 131 -25.58 21.44 3.88
CA SER A 131 -24.21 20.91 3.90
C SER A 131 -23.18 22.04 3.80
N ARG A 132 -23.48 23.12 3.07
CA ARG A 132 -22.65 24.34 3.07
C ARG A 132 -22.63 25.01 4.44
N ARG A 133 -23.80 25.19 5.07
CA ARG A 133 -23.90 25.80 6.42
C ARG A 133 -23.09 25.05 7.47
N ARG A 134 -23.15 23.71 7.46
CA ARG A 134 -22.38 22.86 8.39
C ARG A 134 -20.88 22.91 8.14
N LEU A 135 -20.45 23.10 6.89
CA LEU A 135 -19.03 23.24 6.56
C LEU A 135 -18.51 24.60 7.06
N ASP A 136 -19.29 25.68 6.89
CA ASP A 136 -18.94 27.02 7.36
C ASP A 136 -18.87 27.12 8.89
N GLU A 137 -19.79 26.48 9.62
CA GLU A 137 -19.72 26.40 11.09
C GLU A 137 -18.42 25.72 11.56
N ARG A 138 -18.06 24.59 10.96
CA ARG A 138 -16.83 23.87 11.33
C ARG A 138 -15.54 24.63 11.01
N LEU A 139 -15.57 25.51 10.01
CA LEU A 139 -14.42 26.35 9.66
C LEU A 139 -14.28 27.56 10.57
N ARG A 140 -15.36 27.99 11.24
CA ARG A 140 -15.36 29.15 12.14
C ARG A 140 -14.91 28.78 13.57
N ASP A 141 -15.05 27.52 13.95
CA ASP A 141 -14.61 26.98 15.26
C ASP A 141 -13.13 26.53 15.30
N ARG A 142 -12.36 26.81 14.24
CA ARG A 142 -10.90 26.56 14.16
C ARG A 142 -10.12 27.86 14.20
#